data_AF-A0A9D8Q0W1-F1
#
_entry.id   AF-A0A9D8Q0W1-F1
#
_cell.length_a   1.000
_cell.length_b   1.000
_cell.length_c   1.000
_cell.angle_alpha   90.00
_cell.angle_beta   90.00
_cell.angle_gamma   90.00
#
_symmetry.space_group_name_H-M   'P 1'
#
loop_
_entity.id
_entity.type
_entity.pdbx_description
1 polymer ?
#
loop_
_entity_poly.entity_id
_entity_poly.type
_entity_poly.pdbx_seq_one_letter_code
_entity_poly.pdbx_strand_id
1 'polypeptide(L)'
;MAGVHIYFPDPWPKKRHHKRRLIQPAFIALLPTRLAPGAYLHCATDWQPYAEQMLEVLSGESQLCNTCEGYAERPAWRPQTKFETRGLRLGHGVWDLIFERPPASRYSPRADA
;
A
#
# COMPACT_ATOMS: atom_id res chain seq x y z
N MET A 1 1.32 2.97 16.73
CA MET A 1 1.76 1.87 15.82
C MET A 1 2.83 2.42 14.90
N ALA A 2 3.84 1.61 14.58
CA ALA A 2 4.81 1.96 13.55
C ALA A 2 4.22 1.65 12.18
N GLY A 3 4.51 2.48 11.17
CA GLY A 3 4.03 2.28 9.82
C GLY A 3 4.82 3.08 8.81
N VAL A 4 4.76 2.67 7.55
CA VAL A 4 5.36 3.36 6.41
C VAL A 4 4.24 3.97 5.58
N HIS A 5 4.38 5.26 5.28
CA HIS A 5 3.44 5.99 4.43
C HIS A 5 4.10 6.36 3.11
N ILE A 6 3.47 6.03 1.98
CA ILE A 6 3.93 6.39 0.65
C ILE A 6 2.78 7.09 -0.07
N TYR A 7 2.78 8.42 -0.02
CA TYR A 7 1.69 9.22 -0.55
C TYR A 7 2.10 9.90 -1.86
N PHE A 8 1.25 9.72 -2.87
CA PHE A 8 1.35 10.34 -4.19
C PHE A 8 2.75 10.24 -4.81
N PRO A 9 3.37 9.04 -4.87
CA PRO A 9 4.62 8.87 -5.60
C PRO A 9 4.39 9.17 -7.08
N ASP A 10 5.41 9.70 -7.77
CA ASP A 10 5.29 10.07 -9.19
C ASP A 10 4.70 8.90 -10.02
N PRO A 11 3.55 9.10 -10.68
CA PRO A 11 2.83 8.02 -11.36
C PRO A 11 3.50 7.57 -12.66
N TRP A 12 4.40 8.39 -13.22
CA TRP A 12 5.08 8.11 -14.49
C TRP A 12 4.12 7.58 -15.58
N PRO A 13 3.18 8.41 -16.07
CA PRO A 13 2.03 7.93 -16.87
C PRO A 13 2.42 7.32 -18.23
N LYS A 14 3.63 7.61 -18.74
CA LYS A 14 4.11 7.07 -20.02
C LYS A 14 4.69 5.67 -19.80
N LYS A 15 4.25 4.67 -20.57
CA LYS A 15 4.71 3.27 -20.48
C LYS A 15 6.23 3.10 -20.36
N ARG A 16 7.00 3.84 -21.17
CA ARG A 16 8.48 3.82 -21.14
C ARG A 16 9.10 4.25 -19.79
N HIS A 17 8.34 4.93 -18.93
CA HIS A 17 8.80 5.40 -17.62
C HIS A 17 8.29 4.54 -16.46
N HIS A 18 7.50 3.48 -16.70
CA HIS A 18 6.96 2.66 -15.61
C HIS A 18 8.04 2.05 -14.72
N LYS A 19 9.24 1.77 -15.27
CA LYS A 19 10.41 1.31 -14.50
C LYS A 19 10.92 2.32 -13.46
N ARG A 20 10.47 3.58 -13.51
CA ARG A 20 10.83 4.64 -12.55
C ARG A 20 9.84 4.74 -11.38
N ARG A 21 8.72 4.00 -11.44
CA ARG A 21 7.76 3.96 -10.33
C ARG A 21 8.42 3.38 -9.09
N LEU A 22 8.11 3.96 -7.94
CA LEU A 22 8.67 3.54 -6.65
C LEU A 22 8.12 2.17 -6.23
N ILE A 23 6.82 1.95 -6.41
CA ILE A 23 6.17 0.69 -6.03
C ILE A 23 6.49 -0.35 -7.10
N GLN A 24 7.51 -1.17 -6.81
CA GLN A 24 8.01 -2.27 -7.64
C GLN A 24 8.28 -3.49 -6.74
N PRO A 25 8.23 -4.73 -7.28
CA PRO A 25 8.41 -5.94 -6.48
C PRO A 25 9.68 -5.92 -5.61
N ALA A 26 10.81 -5.50 -6.19
CA ALA A 26 12.08 -5.44 -5.46
C ALA A 26 12.06 -4.44 -4.28
N PHE A 27 11.37 -3.30 -4.42
CA PHE A 27 11.23 -2.34 -3.33
C PHE A 27 10.28 -2.86 -2.25
N ILE A 28 9.15 -3.45 -2.65
CA ILE A 28 8.16 -4.00 -1.71
C ILE A 28 8.72 -5.17 -0.92
N ALA A 29 9.51 -6.06 -1.52
CA ALA A 29 10.17 -7.16 -0.83
C ALA A 29 11.11 -6.72 0.31
N LEU A 30 11.64 -5.49 0.24
CA LEU A 30 12.50 -4.94 1.30
C LEU A 30 11.69 -4.43 2.51
N LEU A 31 10.45 -4.00 2.31
CA LEU A 31 9.66 -3.35 3.37
C LEU A 31 9.37 -4.29 4.55
N PRO A 32 8.91 -5.55 4.36
CA PRO A 32 8.71 -6.49 5.45
C PRO A 32 9.96 -6.71 6.31
N THR A 33 11.16 -6.62 5.73
CA THR A 33 12.43 -6.79 6.49
C THR A 33 12.69 -5.66 7.49
N ARG A 34 12.04 -4.50 7.32
CA ARG A 34 12.22 -3.29 8.15
C ARG A 34 10.98 -2.95 8.98
N LEU A 35 9.81 -3.45 8.60
CA LEU A 35 8.57 -3.28 9.34
C LEU A 35 8.54 -4.22 10.53
N ALA A 36 8.17 -3.75 11.73
CA ALA A 36 7.89 -4.68 12.83
C ALA A 36 6.65 -5.54 12.52
N PRO A 37 6.52 -6.77 13.04
CA PRO A 37 5.27 -7.51 12.96
C PRO A 37 4.11 -6.70 13.56
N GLY A 38 2.97 -6.62 12.87
CA GLY A 38 1.83 -5.75 13.21
C GLY A 38 1.97 -4.29 12.76
N ALA A 39 3.04 -3.93 12.03
CA ALA A 39 3.16 -2.62 11.40
C ALA A 39 2.43 -2.59 10.05
N TYR A 40 2.04 -1.40 9.61
CA TYR A 40 1.31 -1.21 8.37
C TYR A 40 2.12 -0.44 7.31
N LEU A 41 1.77 -0.67 6.06
CA LEU A 41 2.18 0.07 4.88
C LEU A 41 0.94 0.71 4.29
N HIS A 42 0.95 2.03 4.18
CA HIS A 42 -0.17 2.79 3.61
C HIS A 42 0.31 3.58 2.40
N CYS A 43 -0.12 3.13 1.23
CA CYS A 43 0.13 3.79 -0.05
C CYS A 43 -1.12 4.59 -0.46
N ALA A 44 -0.92 5.74 -1.09
CA ALA A 44 -2.01 6.52 -1.68
C ALA A 44 -1.60 7.08 -3.04
N THR A 45 -2.52 7.07 -4.01
CA THR A 45 -2.31 7.63 -5.36
C THR A 45 -3.62 8.16 -5.94
N ASP A 46 -3.54 9.17 -6.79
CA ASP A 46 -4.65 9.76 -7.54
C ASP A 46 -4.68 9.29 -9.02
N TRP A 47 -3.85 8.29 -9.36
CA TRP A 47 -3.75 7.74 -10.71
C TRP A 47 -4.16 6.27 -10.75
N GLN A 48 -5.34 5.97 -11.32
CA GLN A 48 -5.91 4.62 -11.35
C GLN A 48 -4.96 3.55 -11.94
N PRO A 49 -4.31 3.74 -13.11
CA PRO A 49 -3.37 2.73 -13.63
C PRO A 49 -2.14 2.48 -12.75
N TYR A 50 -1.83 3.40 -11.83
CA TYR A 50 -0.79 3.17 -10.84
C TYR A 50 -1.38 2.50 -9.60
N ALA A 51 -2.59 2.85 -9.18
CA ALA A 51 -3.30 2.16 -8.10
C ALA A 51 -3.45 0.66 -8.38
N GLU A 52 -3.86 0.28 -9.60
CA GLU A 52 -3.98 -1.11 -10.04
C GLU A 52 -2.63 -1.83 -9.96
N GLN A 53 -1.56 -1.19 -10.43
CA GLN A 53 -0.20 -1.73 -10.37
C GLN A 53 0.35 -1.79 -8.94
N MET A 54 -0.03 -0.86 -8.05
CA MET A 54 0.30 -0.94 -6.63
C MET A 54 -0.39 -2.14 -6.00
N LEU A 55 -1.68 -2.34 -6.27
CA LEU A 55 -2.46 -3.45 -5.75
C LEU A 55 -1.86 -4.78 -6.19
N GLU A 56 -1.53 -4.94 -7.47
CA GLU A 56 -0.89 -6.14 -8.02
C GLU A 56 0.44 -6.44 -7.32
N VAL A 57 1.34 -5.44 -7.25
CA VAL A 57 2.67 -5.61 -6.65
C VAL A 57 2.60 -5.91 -5.15
N LEU A 58 1.73 -5.21 -4.41
CA LEU A 58 1.57 -5.40 -2.97
C LEU A 58 0.92 -6.75 -2.65
N SER A 59 -0.08 -7.16 -3.43
CA SER A 59 -0.74 -8.47 -3.26
C SER A 59 0.17 -9.64 -3.62
N GLY A 60 1.20 -9.41 -4.44
CA GLY A 60 2.24 -10.40 -4.75
C GLY A 60 3.24 -10.63 -3.62
N GLU A 61 3.28 -9.78 -2.58
CA GLU A 61 4.21 -9.92 -1.46
C GLU A 61 3.59 -10.76 -0.33
N SER A 62 4.07 -12.00 -0.20
CA SER A 62 3.61 -12.98 0.79
C SER A 62 3.67 -12.54 2.26
N GLN A 63 4.57 -11.61 2.59
CA GLN A 63 4.75 -11.11 3.96
C GLN A 63 3.87 -9.92 4.31
N LEU A 64 3.02 -9.47 3.39
CA LEU A 64 2.05 -8.41 3.58
C LEU A 64 0.64 -8.95 3.34
N CYS A 65 -0.32 -8.47 4.10
CA CYS A 65 -1.73 -8.81 3.93
C CYS A 65 -2.52 -7.52 3.70
N ASN A 66 -3.36 -7.50 2.67
CA ASN A 66 -4.27 -6.37 2.45
C ASN A 66 -5.31 -6.34 3.58
N THR A 67 -5.62 -5.15 4.10
CA THR A 67 -6.62 -4.98 5.16
C THR A 67 -8.06 -5.01 4.63
N CYS A 68 -8.26 -4.91 3.32
CA CYS A 68 -9.57 -4.91 2.68
C CYS A 68 -9.52 -5.58 1.29
N GLU A 69 -10.69 -5.82 0.70
CA GLU A 69 -10.76 -6.23 -0.70
C GLU A 69 -10.49 -5.03 -1.62
N GLY A 70 -9.41 -5.08 -2.39
CA GLY A 70 -9.03 -4.00 -3.29
C GLY A 70 -8.43 -2.79 -2.57
N TYR A 71 -9.19 -1.69 -2.50
CA TYR A 71 -8.74 -0.38 -2.02
C TYR A 71 -9.43 0.00 -0.72
N ALA A 72 -8.66 0.55 0.23
CA ALA A 72 -9.16 0.96 1.52
C ALA A 72 -9.92 2.29 1.41
N GLU A 73 -10.91 2.46 2.29
CA GLU A 73 -11.49 3.79 2.51
C GLU A 73 -10.42 4.72 3.09
N ARG A 74 -10.48 6.00 2.70
CA ARG A 74 -9.55 7.01 3.19
C ARG A 74 -9.66 7.11 4.72
N PRO A 75 -8.60 6.79 5.48
CA PRO A 75 -8.65 6.87 6.93
C PRO A 75 -8.85 8.32 7.42
N ALA A 76 -9.63 8.50 8.49
CA ALA A 76 -9.94 9.83 9.04
C ALA A 76 -8.70 10.62 9.48
N TRP A 77 -7.60 9.94 9.81
CA TRP A 77 -6.33 10.56 10.20
C TRP A 77 -5.47 11.05 9.02
N ARG A 78 -5.84 10.76 7.77
CA ARG A 78 -5.05 11.14 6.60
C ARG A 78 -5.36 12.61 6.28
N PRO A 79 -4.41 13.55 6.45
CA PRO A 79 -4.67 14.95 6.14
C PRO A 79 -5.02 15.08 4.66
N GLN A 80 -6.12 15.77 4.38
CA GLN A 80 -6.54 16.04 3.01
C GLN A 80 -5.50 16.93 2.34
N THR A 81 -4.88 16.43 1.28
CA THR A 81 -3.87 17.20 0.54
C THR A 81 -4.54 18.10 -0.50
N LYS A 82 -3.84 19.17 -0.91
CA LYS A 82 -4.29 20.04 -2.01
C LYS A 82 -4.47 19.29 -3.35
N PHE A 83 -3.81 18.13 -3.50
CA PHE A 83 -3.92 17.26 -4.67
C PHE A 83 -5.28 16.55 -4.73
N GLU A 84 -5.81 16.08 -3.59
CA GLU A 84 -7.16 15.51 -3.50
C GLU A 84 -8.24 16.50 -3.88
N THR A 85 -8.15 17.76 -3.44
CA THR A 85 -9.14 18.79 -3.79
C THR A 85 -9.17 19.05 -5.30
N ARG A 86 -8.02 18.93 -5.97
CA ARG A 86 -7.92 19.08 -7.43
C ARG A 86 -8.41 17.83 -8.17
N GLY A 87 -8.08 16.63 -7.67
CA GLY A 87 -8.54 15.35 -8.21
C GLY A 87 -10.05 15.20 -8.13
N LEU A 88 -10.65 15.47 -6.96
CA LEU A 88 -12.10 15.45 -6.74
C LEU A 88 -12.85 16.41 -7.68
N ARG A 89 -12.28 17.59 -7.94
CA ARG A 89 -12.86 18.60 -8.84
C ARG A 89 -12.80 18.19 -10.32
N LEU A 90 -11.96 17.23 -10.67
CA LEU A 90 -11.80 16.65 -12.01
C LEU A 90 -12.41 15.24 -12.14
N GLY A 91 -13.05 14.72 -11.08
CA GLY A 91 -13.60 13.36 -11.05
C GLY A 91 -12.55 12.25 -10.90
N HIS A 92 -11.31 12.58 -10.55
CA HIS A 92 -10.26 11.61 -10.25
C HIS A 92 -10.40 11.14 -8.80
N GLY A 93 -10.59 9.83 -8.63
CA GLY A 93 -10.57 9.18 -7.32
C GLY A 93 -9.18 9.27 -6.67
N VAL A 94 -9.14 9.05 -5.37
CA VAL A 94 -7.91 8.72 -4.66
C VAL A 94 -8.04 7.30 -4.15
N TRP A 95 -7.02 6.50 -4.42
CA TRP A 95 -6.95 5.11 -4.03
C TRP A 95 -5.97 5.00 -2.88
N ASP A 96 -6.49 4.61 -1.72
CA ASP A 96 -5.70 4.26 -0.56
C ASP A 96 -5.52 2.73 -0.53
N LEU A 97 -4.30 2.25 -0.30
CA LEU A 97 -3.97 0.83 -0.15
C LEU A 97 -3.31 0.67 1.21
N ILE A 98 -3.90 -0.15 2.08
CA ILE A 98 -3.38 -0.42 3.42
C ILE A 98 -3.07 -1.91 3.52
N PHE A 99 -1.81 -2.20 3.73
CA PHE A 99 -1.30 -3.55 3.92
C PHE A 99 -0.65 -3.65 5.28
N GLU A 100 -0.78 -4.78 5.94
CA GLU A 100 -0.18 -5.05 7.24
C GLU A 100 0.84 -6.17 7.13
N ARG A 101 1.95 -6.03 7.85
CA ARG A 101 2.82 -7.17 8.13
C ARG A 101 2.13 -7.96 9.24
N PRO A 102 1.62 -9.18 8.99
CA PRO A 102 0.96 -9.95 10.03
C PRO A 102 1.93 -10.18 11.19
N PRO A 103 1.44 -10.24 12.44
CA PRO A 103 2.27 -10.63 13.56
C PRO A 103 2.88 -12.00 13.25
N ALA A 104 4.16 -12.19 13.60
CA ALA A 104 4.73 -13.52 13.56
C ALA A 104 3.80 -14.41 14.39
N SER A 105 3.22 -15.42 13.75
CA SER A 105 2.37 -16.40 14.42
C SER A 105 3.13 -16.85 15.68
N ARG A 106 2.61 -16.48 16.86
CA ARG A 106 3.02 -17.14 18.08
C ARG A 106 2.44 -18.53 17.96
N TYR A 107 3.23 -19.46 17.47
CA TYR A 107 2.88 -20.87 17.50
C TYR A 107 2.43 -21.21 18.94
N SER A 108 1.16 -21.58 19.08
CA SER A 108 0.61 -22.19 20.29
C SER A 108 0.71 -23.69 20.07
N PRO A 109 1.55 -24.44 20.81
CA PRO A 109 1.50 -25.88 20.76
C PRO A 109 0.21 -26.33 21.44
N ARG A 110 -0.79 -26.73 20.66
CA ARG A 110 -1.78 -27.71 21.11
C ARG A 110 -1.18 -29.06 20.72
N ALA A 111 -0.39 -29.66 21.60
CA ALA A 111 -0.85 -30.65 22.59
C ALA A 111 -1.39 -31.88 21.87
N ASP A 112 -0.51 -32.88 21.76
CA ASP A 112 -0.88 -34.26 21.49
C ASP A 112 -1.97 -34.70 22.48
N ALA A 113 -3.08 -35.23 21.96
CA ALA A 113 -4.02 -36.09 22.67
C ALA A 113 -4.82 -36.91 21.66
#